data_AF-A0AAE9Z614-F1
#
_entry.id   AF-A0AAE9Z614-F1
#
_cell.length_a   1.000
_cell.length_b   1.000
_cell.length_c   1.000
_cell.angle_alpha   90.00
_cell.angle_beta   90.00
_cell.angle_gamma   90.00
#
_symmetry.space_group_name_H-M   'P 1'
#
loop_
_entity.id
_entity.type
_entity.pdbx_description
1 polymer ?
#
loop_
_entity_poly.entity_id
_entity_poly.type
_entity_poly.pdbx_seq_one_letter_code
_entity_poly.pdbx_strand_id
1 'polypeptide(L)'
;MKNNVQLITYADRLSGAGIPELHELLANELSGLFSGVHILPFFYPIDGSDAGFDPIDHTRVDERIGSWQDIKALGSDCEIMADLIVNHASAESSEFRDVLAQGKGSAYWDLFLTKDKVFPGGASEEQLALIPRPKTSGCFTPYTLATGEQVDFWTTFTDSQIDLDVKSGLGREYLKKVIKTFADSNISYIRLDAAGFAIKKAGTSCFMIDETFDFINELSDLANKAGMKSLVEIHSYYKTQIEIAKRVNLVYDFALPPLVLHYLSSQDVVPLVNWLKISPRNCITVLDTHDGIGIEDVAGKDGLPGLLSQEQIDKLIAAIHANSGGGSEKASGAAASNVDIYQVNCTYYDALAKNDLNYLIARAIQFFSPGVPQVYYGGLLALENDLQLLADTNVGRDINRSYLNKTRVAAAMEKPVVKALSALIRIRNQSKAFDGLFEISGDKQKLCMKWLNGQSSARLVVDMAQQQATVFLSDGETQQQIALEQLLAGG
;
A
#
# COMPACT_ATOMS: atom_id res chain seq x y z
N MET A 1 1.87 15.67 -9.12
CA MET A 1 2.65 14.43 -9.03
C MET A 1 3.70 14.49 -10.09
N LYS A 2 4.94 14.65 -9.64
CA LYS A 2 6.07 14.41 -10.51
C LYS A 2 6.04 12.92 -10.86
N ASN A 3 6.25 12.57 -12.13
CA ASN A 3 6.27 11.19 -12.59
C ASN A 3 7.61 10.52 -12.23
N ASN A 4 7.97 10.58 -10.94
CA ASN A 4 9.25 10.17 -10.39
C ASN A 4 9.00 9.19 -9.23
N VAL A 5 10.01 8.38 -8.91
CA VAL A 5 9.93 7.40 -7.84
C VAL A 5 9.67 8.08 -6.49
N GLN A 6 8.83 7.44 -5.68
CA GLN A 6 8.48 7.81 -4.32
C GLN A 6 8.87 6.71 -3.33
N LEU A 7 9.12 7.07 -2.07
CA LEU A 7 9.41 6.14 -0.98
C LEU A 7 8.14 5.86 -0.18
N ILE A 8 7.92 4.62 0.27
CA ILE A 8 6.93 4.31 1.34
C ILE A 8 7.70 3.92 2.59
N THR A 9 7.42 4.54 3.74
CA THR A 9 8.13 4.22 4.98
C THR A 9 7.36 4.59 6.24
N TYR A 10 7.65 3.90 7.34
CA TYR A 10 7.37 4.39 8.69
C TYR A 10 8.50 5.33 9.11
N ALA A 11 8.15 6.47 9.71
CA ALA A 11 9.14 7.47 10.11
C ALA A 11 10.17 6.88 11.09
N ASP A 12 9.71 6.16 12.11
CA ASP A 12 10.53 5.53 13.15
C ASP A 12 11.28 4.29 12.67
N ARG A 13 10.66 3.45 11.82
CA ARG A 13 11.29 2.18 11.43
C ARG A 13 12.43 2.34 10.44
N LEU A 14 12.43 3.37 9.58
CA LEU A 14 13.56 3.63 8.69
C LEU A 14 14.63 4.50 9.35
N SER A 15 14.22 5.55 10.06
CA SER A 15 15.17 6.48 10.70
C SER A 15 15.78 5.92 11.99
N GLY A 16 15.05 5.04 12.68
CA GLY A 16 15.32 4.63 14.05
C GLY A 16 14.94 5.68 15.10
N ALA A 17 14.26 6.75 14.69
CA ALA A 17 13.88 7.90 15.51
C ALA A 17 12.57 8.54 15.00
N GLY A 18 12.58 9.77 14.48
CA GLY A 18 11.37 10.47 14.05
C GLY A 18 11.44 11.06 12.64
N ILE A 19 10.48 11.92 12.36
CA ILE A 19 10.34 12.68 11.11
C ILE A 19 11.58 13.55 10.83
N PRO A 20 12.21 14.23 11.82
CA PRO A 20 13.43 14.98 11.57
C PRO A 20 14.58 14.12 11.05
N GLU A 21 14.82 12.96 11.65
CA GLU A 21 15.87 12.03 11.20
C GLU A 21 15.54 11.39 9.85
N LEU A 22 14.25 11.13 9.57
CA LEU A 22 13.82 10.73 8.23
C LEU A 22 14.15 11.83 7.19
N HIS A 23 13.90 13.09 7.52
CA HIS A 23 14.23 14.22 6.66
C HIS A 23 15.74 14.30 6.40
N GLU A 24 16.57 14.09 7.43
CA GLU A 24 18.03 14.01 7.27
C GLU A 24 18.46 12.86 6.35
N LEU A 25 17.88 11.67 6.49
CA LEU A 25 18.19 10.52 5.62
C LEU A 25 17.85 10.83 4.15
N LEU A 26 16.70 11.47 3.91
CA LEU A 26 16.27 11.88 2.57
C LEU A 26 17.20 12.93 1.95
N ALA A 27 17.75 13.84 2.76
CA ALA A 27 18.69 14.86 2.32
C ALA A 27 20.10 14.31 2.06
N ASN A 28 20.48 13.20 2.72
CA ASN A 28 21.84 12.66 2.71
C ASN A 28 21.92 11.28 2.03
N GLU A 29 21.80 10.19 2.78
CA GLU A 29 22.00 8.82 2.30
C GLU A 29 21.08 8.46 1.12
N LEU A 30 19.87 9.03 1.08
CA LEU A 30 18.87 8.78 0.04
C LEU A 30 18.73 9.95 -0.95
N SER A 31 19.67 10.88 -0.95
CA SER A 31 19.61 12.10 -1.74
C SER A 31 19.45 11.83 -3.24
N GLY A 32 18.47 12.52 -3.84
CA GLY A 32 18.16 12.44 -5.27
C GLY A 32 17.47 11.15 -5.73
N LEU A 33 17.12 10.23 -4.82
CA LEU A 33 16.39 9.01 -5.17
C LEU A 33 14.88 9.23 -5.27
N PHE A 34 14.31 10.06 -4.38
CA PHE A 34 12.86 10.18 -4.25
C PHE A 34 12.40 11.62 -4.46
N SER A 35 11.29 11.76 -5.19
CA SER A 35 10.61 13.04 -5.38
C SER A 35 9.49 13.30 -4.37
N GLY A 36 9.12 12.25 -3.63
CA GLY A 36 8.10 12.29 -2.59
C GLY A 36 8.20 11.06 -1.69
N VAL A 37 7.51 11.15 -0.55
CA VAL A 37 7.47 10.11 0.47
C VAL A 37 6.04 9.92 0.95
N HIS A 38 5.58 8.67 0.94
CA HIS A 38 4.45 8.22 1.72
C HIS A 38 4.95 7.85 3.12
N ILE A 39 4.61 8.71 4.08
CA ILE A 39 4.85 8.44 5.48
C ILE A 39 3.62 7.69 5.98
N LEU A 40 3.82 6.43 6.35
CA LEU A 40 2.80 5.59 6.98
C LEU A 40 2.31 6.24 8.29
N PRO A 41 1.15 5.84 8.82
CA PRO A 41 0.47 6.60 9.86
C PRO A 41 1.39 7.04 11.01
N PHE A 42 1.55 8.36 11.14
CA PHE A 42 2.41 9.03 12.13
C PHE A 42 1.59 9.71 13.23
N PHE A 43 0.31 9.35 13.33
CA PHE A 43 -0.65 9.95 14.24
C PHE A 43 -0.56 9.31 15.62
N TYR A 44 -1.06 10.00 16.65
CA TYR A 44 -1.02 9.49 18.01
C TYR A 44 -2.04 8.35 18.24
N PRO A 45 -1.63 7.15 18.70
CA PRO A 45 -0.26 6.63 18.79
C PRO A 45 0.17 5.81 17.55
N ILE A 46 1.47 5.82 17.23
CA ILE A 46 2.03 5.05 16.10
C ILE A 46 2.19 3.55 16.35
N ASP A 47 2.10 3.12 17.60
CA ASP A 47 2.29 1.74 18.06
C ASP A 47 1.02 1.19 18.73
N GLY A 48 -0.13 1.66 18.25
CA GLY A 48 -1.43 1.09 18.60
C GLY A 48 -1.58 -0.36 18.12
N SER A 49 -2.81 -0.84 18.17
CA SER A 49 -3.18 -2.21 17.78
C SER A 49 -2.85 -2.56 16.33
N ASP A 50 -2.69 -1.56 15.46
CA ASP A 50 -2.38 -1.74 14.05
C ASP A 50 -1.32 -0.76 13.54
N ALA A 51 -0.25 -0.56 14.32
CA ALA A 51 0.92 0.22 13.90
C ALA A 51 0.57 1.64 13.35
N GLY A 52 -0.37 2.32 14.00
CA GLY A 52 -0.78 3.69 13.68
C GLY A 52 -2.05 3.78 12.83
N PHE A 53 -2.57 2.66 12.29
CA PHE A 53 -3.86 2.61 11.59
C PHE A 53 -5.07 2.70 12.53
N ASP A 54 -4.86 2.78 13.84
CA ASP A 54 -5.87 2.99 14.87
C ASP A 54 -5.65 4.30 15.65
N PRO A 55 -5.76 5.47 14.99
CA PRO A 55 -5.44 6.74 15.63
C PRO A 55 -6.41 7.03 16.77
N ILE A 56 -5.87 7.43 17.93
CA ILE A 56 -6.63 8.05 19.02
C ILE A 56 -7.00 9.48 18.61
N ASP A 57 -6.05 10.21 18.01
CA ASP A 57 -6.29 11.54 17.43
C ASP A 57 -5.57 11.67 16.09
N HIS A 58 -6.33 11.56 15.01
CA HIS A 58 -5.85 11.67 13.63
C HIS A 58 -5.37 13.07 13.24
N THR A 59 -5.62 14.07 14.10
CA THR A 59 -5.16 15.45 13.92
C THR A 59 -3.91 15.78 14.71
N ARG A 60 -3.35 14.81 15.45
CA ARG A 60 -2.13 14.97 16.25
C ARG A 60 -1.04 14.01 15.77
N VAL A 61 0.11 14.56 15.41
CA VAL A 61 1.34 13.76 15.23
C VAL A 61 1.75 13.18 16.58
N ASP A 62 2.17 11.92 16.58
CA ASP A 62 2.74 11.31 17.78
C ASP A 62 4.03 12.02 18.19
N GLU A 63 4.02 12.59 19.40
CA GLU A 63 5.11 13.43 19.90
C GLU A 63 6.44 12.69 20.04
N ARG A 64 6.43 11.36 20.04
CA ARG A 64 7.65 10.53 20.05
C ARG A 64 8.43 10.60 18.74
N ILE A 65 7.76 10.92 17.63
CA ILE A 65 8.37 10.97 16.30
C ILE A 65 8.33 12.35 15.65
N GLY A 66 7.72 13.35 16.28
CA GLY A 66 7.82 14.75 15.86
C GLY A 66 6.51 15.52 15.97
N SER A 67 6.34 16.47 15.05
CA SER A 67 5.23 17.41 15.03
C SER A 67 4.77 17.74 13.61
N TRP A 68 3.63 18.44 13.49
CA TRP A 68 3.20 18.99 12.21
C TRP A 68 4.18 20.02 11.62
N GLN A 69 5.02 20.66 12.44
CA GLN A 69 6.06 21.56 11.93
C GLN A 69 7.14 20.78 11.19
N ASP A 70 7.50 19.59 11.68
CA ASP A 70 8.49 18.72 11.03
C ASP A 70 7.94 18.16 9.71
N ILE A 71 6.67 17.74 9.69
CA ILE A 71 5.97 17.36 8.45
C ILE A 71 5.98 18.52 7.44
N LYS A 72 5.66 19.73 7.90
CA LYS A 72 5.62 20.92 7.04
C LYS A 72 7.00 21.28 6.48
N ALA A 73 8.05 21.13 7.28
CA ALA A 73 9.43 21.31 6.86
C ALA A 73 9.81 20.30 5.77
N LEU A 74 9.57 19.01 6.01
CA LEU A 74 9.82 17.95 5.02
C LEU A 74 9.01 18.16 3.72
N GLY A 75 7.74 18.56 3.85
CA GLY A 75 6.85 18.81 2.71
C GLY A 75 7.21 20.05 1.88
N SER A 76 8.16 20.87 2.36
CA SER A 76 8.74 21.96 1.58
C SER A 76 9.81 21.46 0.60
N ASP A 77 10.41 20.29 0.86
CA ASP A 77 11.50 19.72 0.06
C ASP A 77 11.03 18.59 -0.87
N CYS A 78 10.00 17.83 -0.49
CA CYS A 78 9.45 16.75 -1.32
C CYS A 78 7.91 16.64 -1.21
N GLU A 79 7.28 15.93 -2.14
CA GLU A 79 5.83 15.69 -2.04
C GLU A 79 5.53 14.67 -0.93
N ILE A 80 4.68 15.01 0.05
CA ILE A 80 4.26 14.07 1.09
C ILE A 80 2.91 13.42 0.76
N MET A 81 2.83 12.12 0.95
CA MET A 81 1.59 11.35 1.04
C MET A 81 1.36 10.91 2.48
N ALA A 82 0.14 11.09 2.98
CA ALA A 82 -0.29 10.64 4.30
C ALA A 82 -1.59 9.84 4.23
N ASP A 83 -1.80 8.94 5.17
CA ASP A 83 -3.02 8.16 5.27
C ASP A 83 -4.17 8.97 5.85
N LEU A 84 -5.26 9.06 5.08
CA LEU A 84 -6.58 9.41 5.59
C LEU A 84 -7.30 8.08 5.88
N ILE A 85 -7.20 7.64 7.14
CA ILE A 85 -7.97 6.54 7.73
C ILE A 85 -9.43 6.96 7.82
N VAL A 86 -10.22 6.58 6.81
CA VAL A 86 -11.61 7.03 6.69
C VAL A 86 -12.61 6.14 7.42
N ASN A 87 -12.25 4.87 7.62
CA ASN A 87 -13.21 3.84 7.99
C ASN A 87 -13.46 3.78 9.50
N HIS A 88 -12.42 3.99 10.31
CA HIS A 88 -12.46 3.69 11.74
C HIS A 88 -11.59 4.66 12.56
N ALA A 89 -11.79 4.66 13.88
CA ALA A 89 -10.94 5.32 14.86
C ALA A 89 -10.69 4.40 16.07
N SER A 90 -9.71 4.73 16.90
CA SER A 90 -9.38 3.92 18.07
C SER A 90 -10.54 3.88 19.09
N ALA A 91 -10.74 2.73 19.72
CA ALA A 91 -11.58 2.57 20.91
C ALA A 91 -11.06 3.40 22.11
N GLU A 92 -9.81 3.87 22.04
CA GLU A 92 -9.24 4.78 23.03
C GLU A 92 -9.45 6.27 22.73
N SER A 93 -10.07 6.60 21.58
CA SER A 93 -10.43 7.97 21.23
C SER A 93 -11.31 8.63 22.30
N SER A 94 -11.17 9.95 22.45
CA SER A 94 -11.95 10.71 23.44
C SER A 94 -13.45 10.61 23.19
N GLU A 95 -13.81 10.58 21.90
CA GLU A 95 -15.16 10.46 21.38
C GLU A 95 -15.77 9.10 21.73
N PHE A 96 -15.02 7.99 21.54
CA PHE A 96 -15.54 6.67 21.87
C PHE A 96 -15.62 6.43 23.39
N ARG A 97 -14.64 6.94 24.15
CA ARG A 97 -14.70 6.88 25.63
C ARG A 97 -15.92 7.64 26.18
N ASP A 98 -16.29 8.77 25.59
CA ASP A 98 -17.53 9.49 25.94
C ASP A 98 -18.78 8.68 25.57
N VAL A 99 -18.78 8.00 24.42
CA VAL A 99 -19.86 7.06 24.03
C VAL A 99 -20.00 5.93 25.04
N LEU A 100 -18.92 5.32 25.50
CA LEU A 100 -18.98 4.27 26.53
C LEU A 100 -19.53 4.82 27.87
N ALA A 101 -19.18 6.07 28.22
CA ALA A 101 -19.62 6.70 29.46
C ALA A 101 -21.09 7.15 29.46
N GLN A 102 -21.57 7.69 28.33
CA GLN A 102 -22.89 8.35 28.25
C GLN A 102 -23.91 7.57 27.41
N GLY A 103 -23.48 6.53 26.69
CA GLY A 103 -24.32 5.77 25.77
C GLY A 103 -24.96 6.66 24.71
N LYS A 104 -26.25 6.41 24.42
CA LYS A 104 -27.06 7.19 23.46
C LYS A 104 -27.19 8.68 23.83
N GLY A 105 -26.83 9.08 25.06
CA GLY A 105 -26.79 10.48 25.48
C GLY A 105 -25.50 11.22 25.09
N SER A 106 -24.47 10.50 24.62
CA SER A 106 -23.23 11.09 24.14
C SER A 106 -23.47 11.96 22.91
N ALA A 107 -22.81 13.12 22.86
CA ALA A 107 -22.78 13.96 21.66
C ALA A 107 -22.06 13.26 20.48
N TYR A 108 -21.31 12.20 20.75
CA TYR A 108 -20.55 11.43 19.75
C TYR A 108 -21.22 10.09 19.40
N TRP A 109 -22.41 9.79 19.93
CA TRP A 109 -23.11 8.52 19.63
C TRP A 109 -23.28 8.30 18.13
N ASP A 110 -23.59 9.36 17.38
CA ASP A 110 -23.79 9.29 15.94
C ASP A 110 -22.51 9.19 15.12
N LEU A 111 -21.33 9.36 15.72
CA LEU A 111 -20.04 9.21 15.05
C LEU A 111 -19.71 7.75 14.75
N PHE A 112 -20.14 6.79 15.57
CA PHE A 112 -19.74 5.39 15.46
C PHE A 112 -20.89 4.50 14.97
N LEU A 113 -20.57 3.49 14.15
CA LEU A 113 -21.56 2.52 13.67
C LEU A 113 -21.84 1.46 14.74
N THR A 114 -23.13 1.23 15.00
CA THR A 114 -23.60 0.07 15.76
C THR A 114 -24.33 -0.89 14.83
N LYS A 115 -24.42 -2.16 15.23
CA LYS A 115 -25.21 -3.18 14.52
C LYS A 115 -26.63 -2.71 14.26
N ASP A 116 -27.29 -2.11 15.25
CA ASP A 116 -28.67 -1.64 15.16
C ASP A 116 -28.85 -0.48 14.16
N LYS A 117 -27.84 0.38 13.97
CA LYS A 117 -27.91 1.46 12.96
C LYS A 117 -27.98 0.90 11.54
N VAL A 118 -27.27 -0.19 11.28
CA VAL A 118 -27.25 -0.82 9.96
C VAL A 118 -28.40 -1.82 9.82
N PHE A 119 -28.73 -2.54 10.88
CA PHE A 119 -29.70 -3.63 10.93
C PHE A 119 -30.74 -3.40 12.05
N PRO A 120 -31.65 -2.42 11.90
CA PRO A 120 -32.61 -2.05 12.96
C PRO A 120 -33.62 -3.15 13.32
N GLY A 121 -33.82 -4.13 12.44
CA GLY A 121 -34.65 -5.32 12.68
C GLY A 121 -33.85 -6.55 13.11
N GLY A 122 -32.56 -6.40 13.42
CA GLY A 122 -31.60 -7.49 13.51
C GLY A 122 -31.03 -7.88 12.14
N ALA A 123 -29.88 -8.55 12.16
CA ALA A 123 -29.20 -9.05 10.96
C ALA A 123 -29.49 -10.55 10.80
N SER A 124 -29.95 -10.99 9.62
CA SER A 124 -30.06 -12.42 9.31
C SER A 124 -28.68 -13.02 9.00
N GLU A 125 -28.55 -14.34 9.17
CA GLU A 125 -27.30 -15.05 8.81
C GLU A 125 -26.92 -14.83 7.34
N GLU A 126 -27.90 -14.82 6.44
CA GLU A 126 -27.71 -14.54 5.01
C GLU A 126 -27.13 -13.15 4.77
N GLN A 127 -27.62 -12.12 5.48
CA GLN A 127 -27.10 -10.76 5.35
C GLN A 127 -25.67 -10.64 5.87
N LEU A 128 -25.37 -11.30 7.00
CA LEU A 128 -24.03 -11.31 7.57
C LEU A 128 -23.02 -12.04 6.68
N ALA A 129 -23.46 -13.11 6.00
CA ALA A 129 -22.63 -13.88 5.08
C ALA A 129 -22.21 -13.12 3.82
N LEU A 130 -22.92 -12.04 3.45
CA LEU A 130 -22.54 -11.19 2.31
C LEU A 130 -21.33 -10.30 2.61
N ILE A 131 -21.08 -10.00 3.89
CA ILE A 131 -20.03 -9.05 4.30
C ILE A 131 -18.67 -9.77 4.22
N PRO A 132 -17.72 -9.29 3.39
CA PRO A 132 -16.38 -9.84 3.37
C PRO A 132 -15.69 -9.55 4.70
N ARG A 133 -14.98 -10.55 5.23
CA ARG A 133 -14.35 -10.49 6.55
C ARG A 133 -12.84 -10.61 6.36
N PRO A 134 -12.07 -9.54 6.63
CA PRO A 134 -10.62 -9.58 6.49
C PRO A 134 -9.98 -10.31 7.70
N LYS A 135 -10.71 -10.39 8.84
CA LYS A 135 -10.39 -11.19 10.04
C LYS A 135 -11.26 -12.45 10.20
N THR A 136 -10.84 -13.35 11.08
CA THR A 136 -11.56 -14.61 11.39
C THR A 136 -12.82 -14.41 12.25
N SER A 137 -12.84 -13.39 13.11
CA SER A 137 -14.01 -13.01 13.93
C SER A 137 -15.09 -12.30 13.10
N GLY A 138 -16.26 -12.05 13.71
CA GLY A 138 -17.33 -11.27 13.07
C GLY A 138 -16.97 -9.78 12.93
N CYS A 139 -17.76 -9.02 12.18
CA CYS A 139 -17.59 -7.57 12.02
C CYS A 139 -18.19 -6.72 13.17
N PHE A 140 -18.45 -7.35 14.32
CA PHE A 140 -19.02 -6.67 15.48
C PHE A 140 -18.27 -7.07 16.76
N THR A 141 -18.04 -6.08 17.61
CA THR A 141 -17.48 -6.27 18.96
C THR A 141 -18.47 -5.74 19.99
N PRO A 142 -18.87 -6.54 20.99
CA PRO A 142 -19.73 -6.07 22.06
C PRO A 142 -18.96 -5.19 23.04
N TYR A 143 -19.50 -4.01 23.33
CA TYR A 143 -19.00 -3.10 24.36
C TYR A 143 -20.05 -2.85 25.43
N THR A 144 -19.60 -2.83 26.69
CA THR A 144 -20.45 -2.51 27.84
C THR A 144 -20.42 -1.02 28.12
N LEU A 145 -21.58 -0.37 28.02
CA LEU A 145 -21.76 1.03 28.40
C LEU A 145 -21.73 1.18 29.94
N ALA A 146 -21.52 2.39 30.44
CA ALA A 146 -21.55 2.67 31.88
C ALA A 146 -22.88 2.34 32.56
N THR A 147 -23.97 2.28 31.78
CA THR A 147 -25.30 1.84 32.22
C THR A 147 -25.39 0.33 32.46
N GLY A 148 -24.39 -0.45 32.02
CA GLY A 148 -24.40 -1.91 31.98
C GLY A 148 -25.03 -2.51 30.72
N GLU A 149 -25.56 -1.69 29.81
CA GLU A 149 -26.07 -2.13 28.50
C GLU A 149 -24.91 -2.63 27.62
N GLN A 150 -25.10 -3.78 26.95
CA GLN A 150 -24.19 -4.27 25.93
C GLN A 150 -24.63 -3.76 24.56
N VAL A 151 -23.70 -3.21 23.79
CA VAL A 151 -23.95 -2.70 22.43
C VAL A 151 -22.92 -3.28 21.47
N ASP A 152 -23.40 -3.86 20.38
CA ASP A 152 -22.55 -4.35 19.29
C ASP A 152 -22.11 -3.18 18.40
N PHE A 153 -20.84 -2.77 18.49
CA PHE A 153 -20.24 -1.79 17.59
C PHE A 153 -19.63 -2.48 16.37
N TRP A 154 -19.65 -1.81 15.22
CA TRP A 154 -19.04 -2.33 14.00
C TRP A 154 -17.53 -2.21 14.07
N THR A 155 -16.81 -3.32 13.84
CA THR A 155 -15.35 -3.42 13.90
C THR A 155 -14.84 -4.29 12.73
N THR A 156 -14.54 -3.64 11.60
CA THR A 156 -14.15 -4.33 10.36
C THR A 156 -12.80 -5.05 10.51
N PHE A 157 -11.84 -4.41 11.19
CA PHE A 157 -10.46 -4.88 11.37
C PHE A 157 -10.23 -5.32 12.82
N THR A 158 -9.38 -4.69 13.61
CA THR A 158 -9.23 -5.09 15.03
C THR A 158 -10.46 -4.71 15.85
N ASP A 159 -10.62 -5.35 17.01
CA ASP A 159 -11.71 -5.03 17.95
C ASP A 159 -11.56 -3.61 18.52
N SER A 160 -10.35 -3.03 18.51
CA SER A 160 -10.04 -1.66 18.89
C SER A 160 -10.23 -0.62 17.78
N GLN A 161 -10.50 -1.03 16.54
CA GLN A 161 -10.80 -0.13 15.42
C GLN A 161 -12.31 -0.04 15.23
N ILE A 162 -12.91 1.01 15.81
CA ILE A 162 -14.37 1.22 15.78
C ILE A 162 -14.75 1.99 14.51
N ASP A 163 -15.60 1.38 13.69
CA ASP A 163 -16.00 1.96 12.41
C ASP A 163 -16.84 3.23 12.60
N LEU A 164 -16.49 4.27 11.83
CA LEU A 164 -17.17 5.55 11.79
C LEU A 164 -18.42 5.47 10.93
N ASP A 165 -19.50 6.15 11.34
CA ASP A 165 -20.63 6.47 10.47
C ASP A 165 -20.26 7.70 9.63
N VAL A 166 -19.58 7.46 8.50
CA VAL A 166 -19.13 8.52 7.58
C VAL A 166 -20.29 9.26 6.92
N LYS A 167 -21.53 8.76 7.02
CA LYS A 167 -22.72 9.44 6.49
C LYS A 167 -23.29 10.44 7.49
N SER A 168 -23.05 10.24 8.78
CA SER A 168 -23.47 11.15 9.86
C SER A 168 -22.83 12.53 9.71
N GLY A 169 -23.46 13.54 10.33
CA GLY A 169 -22.87 14.89 10.39
C GLY A 169 -21.50 14.88 11.07
N LEU A 170 -21.35 14.12 12.16
CA LEU A 170 -20.11 14.02 12.92
C LEU A 170 -19.00 13.34 12.12
N GLY A 171 -19.29 12.25 11.41
CA GLY A 171 -18.31 11.57 10.55
C GLY A 171 -17.81 12.46 9.41
N ARG A 172 -18.70 13.23 8.77
CA ARG A 172 -18.31 14.21 7.74
C ARG A 172 -17.42 15.31 8.32
N GLU A 173 -17.75 15.84 9.50
CA GLU A 173 -16.94 16.88 10.15
C GLU A 173 -15.57 16.35 10.63
N TYR A 174 -15.52 15.10 11.11
CA TYR A 174 -14.27 14.41 11.44
C TYR A 174 -13.32 14.37 10.22
N LEU A 175 -13.79 13.86 9.08
CA LEU A 175 -12.96 13.77 7.86
C LEU A 175 -12.53 15.15 7.33
N LYS A 176 -13.43 16.14 7.36
CA LYS A 176 -13.10 17.53 6.98
C LYS A 176 -12.02 18.13 7.88
N LYS A 177 -12.08 17.87 9.19
CA LYS A 177 -11.08 18.36 10.16
C LYS A 177 -9.70 17.79 9.81
N VAL A 178 -9.61 16.49 9.54
CA VAL A 178 -8.34 15.83 9.16
C VAL A 178 -7.80 16.37 7.84
N ILE A 179 -8.65 16.46 6.80
CA ILE A 179 -8.26 17.03 5.50
C ILE A 179 -7.76 18.45 5.64
N LYS A 180 -8.41 19.27 6.48
CA LYS A 180 -7.95 20.64 6.75
C LYS A 180 -6.57 20.64 7.40
N THR A 181 -6.34 19.81 8.41
CA THR A 181 -5.03 19.69 9.08
C THR A 181 -3.93 19.31 8.08
N PHE A 182 -4.20 18.38 7.18
CA PHE A 182 -3.25 17.93 6.15
C PHE A 182 -2.92 19.07 5.17
N ALA A 183 -3.95 19.78 4.69
CA ALA A 183 -3.78 20.92 3.78
C ALA A 183 -2.96 22.06 4.41
N ASP A 184 -3.15 22.34 5.71
CA ASP A 184 -2.40 23.37 6.44
C ASP A 184 -0.90 22.99 6.66
N SER A 185 -0.56 21.71 6.45
CA SER A 185 0.72 21.08 6.82
C SER A 185 1.55 20.56 5.63
N ASN A 186 1.35 21.09 4.43
CA ASN A 186 2.08 20.72 3.20
C ASN A 186 1.97 19.24 2.80
N ILE A 187 0.87 18.56 3.13
CA ILE A 187 0.55 17.26 2.54
C ILE A 187 0.11 17.48 1.09
N SER A 188 0.66 16.68 0.16
CA SER A 188 0.37 16.76 -1.28
C SER A 188 -0.61 15.69 -1.74
N TYR A 189 -0.60 14.54 -1.07
CA TYR A 189 -1.44 13.39 -1.37
C TYR A 189 -2.07 12.81 -0.13
N ILE A 190 -3.29 12.29 -0.28
CA ILE A 190 -3.94 11.48 0.75
C ILE A 190 -4.14 10.06 0.22
N ARG A 191 -3.69 9.06 0.96
CA ARG A 191 -4.09 7.66 0.73
C ARG A 191 -5.39 7.42 1.50
N LEU A 192 -6.45 7.03 0.79
CA LEU A 192 -7.74 6.70 1.39
C LEU A 192 -7.68 5.26 1.87
N ASP A 193 -7.33 5.09 3.13
CA ASP A 193 -7.16 3.79 3.77
C ASP A 193 -8.52 3.12 4.06
N ALA A 194 -8.65 1.84 3.69
CA ALA A 194 -9.85 1.04 3.92
C ALA A 194 -11.16 1.67 3.38
N ALA A 195 -11.07 2.55 2.37
CA ALA A 195 -12.21 3.30 1.87
C ALA A 195 -13.30 2.39 1.25
N GLY A 196 -12.90 1.22 0.76
CA GLY A 196 -13.81 0.21 0.24
C GLY A 196 -14.84 -0.29 1.25
N PHE A 197 -14.54 -0.20 2.55
CA PHE A 197 -15.40 -0.64 3.65
C PHE A 197 -16.23 0.51 4.26
N ALA A 198 -16.01 1.77 3.89
CA ALA A 198 -16.55 2.91 4.63
C ALA A 198 -18.09 2.97 4.71
N ILE A 199 -18.81 2.47 3.68
CA ILE A 199 -20.27 2.51 3.62
C ILE A 199 -20.89 1.15 3.98
N LYS A 200 -21.72 1.15 5.03
CA LYS A 200 -22.46 -0.04 5.50
C LYS A 200 -23.93 0.07 5.13
N LYS A 201 -24.47 -0.98 4.51
CA LYS A 201 -25.87 -1.06 4.08
C LYS A 201 -26.39 -2.50 4.17
N ALA A 202 -27.46 -2.70 4.94
CA ALA A 202 -28.08 -4.01 5.08
C ALA A 202 -28.49 -4.61 3.72
N GLY A 203 -28.29 -5.92 3.57
CA GLY A 203 -28.58 -6.65 2.33
C GLY A 203 -27.54 -6.47 1.21
N THR A 204 -26.38 -5.88 1.52
CA THR A 204 -25.26 -5.74 0.58
C THR A 204 -23.98 -6.32 1.18
N SER A 205 -22.92 -6.41 0.39
CA SER A 205 -21.59 -6.78 0.88
C SER A 205 -20.98 -5.75 1.84
N CYS A 206 -21.48 -4.51 1.89
CA CYS A 206 -20.82 -3.39 2.59
C CYS A 206 -19.36 -3.15 2.14
N PHE A 207 -18.99 -3.66 0.96
CA PHE A 207 -17.66 -3.50 0.37
C PHE A 207 -17.80 -3.14 -1.10
N MET A 208 -17.27 -1.98 -1.48
CA MET A 208 -17.30 -1.44 -2.84
C MET A 208 -18.70 -1.50 -3.49
N ILE A 209 -19.74 -1.13 -2.74
CA ILE A 209 -21.10 -0.94 -3.27
C ILE A 209 -21.20 0.42 -3.98
N ASP A 210 -22.25 0.66 -4.77
CA ASP A 210 -22.41 1.90 -5.55
C ASP A 210 -22.26 3.16 -4.67
N GLU A 211 -22.87 3.17 -3.49
CA GLU A 211 -22.74 4.29 -2.54
C GLU A 211 -21.31 4.49 -2.03
N THR A 212 -20.48 3.44 -1.98
CA THR A 212 -19.05 3.55 -1.66
C THR A 212 -18.30 4.29 -2.75
N PHE A 213 -18.62 4.03 -4.03
CA PHE A 213 -18.01 4.78 -5.14
C PHE A 213 -18.34 6.27 -5.06
N ASP A 214 -19.59 6.61 -4.75
CA ASP A 214 -20.03 8.00 -4.61
C ASP A 214 -19.30 8.69 -3.46
N PHE A 215 -19.20 8.02 -2.31
CA PHE A 215 -18.45 8.51 -1.15
C PHE A 215 -16.97 8.77 -1.46
N ILE A 216 -16.30 7.82 -2.12
CA ILE A 216 -14.88 7.96 -2.50
C ILE A 216 -14.70 9.15 -3.47
N ASN A 217 -15.63 9.34 -4.41
CA ASN A 217 -15.60 10.47 -5.34
C ASN A 217 -15.79 11.81 -4.60
N GLU A 218 -16.76 11.92 -3.69
CA GLU A 218 -16.98 13.12 -2.88
C GLU A 218 -15.75 13.47 -2.02
N LEU A 219 -15.11 12.47 -1.42
CA LEU A 219 -13.93 12.67 -0.58
C LEU A 219 -12.71 13.09 -1.42
N SER A 220 -12.56 12.50 -2.60
CA SER A 220 -11.54 12.88 -3.58
C SER A 220 -11.73 14.34 -4.05
N ASP A 221 -12.97 14.75 -4.32
CA ASP A 221 -13.31 16.13 -4.67
C ASP A 221 -12.99 17.12 -3.53
N LEU A 222 -13.24 16.72 -2.28
CA LEU A 222 -12.91 17.52 -1.11
C LEU A 222 -11.39 17.71 -0.97
N ALA A 223 -10.61 16.64 -1.15
CA ALA A 223 -9.15 16.70 -1.14
C ALA A 223 -8.62 17.59 -2.27
N ASN A 224 -9.16 17.46 -3.48
CA ASN A 224 -8.79 18.27 -4.64
C ASN A 224 -9.05 19.76 -4.39
N LYS A 225 -10.19 20.12 -3.78
CA LYS A 225 -10.49 21.51 -3.39
C LYS A 225 -9.52 22.06 -2.34
N ALA A 226 -8.95 21.18 -1.51
CA ALA A 226 -7.92 21.51 -0.53
C ALA A 226 -6.49 21.50 -1.11
N GLY A 227 -6.33 21.25 -2.42
CA GLY A 227 -5.02 21.24 -3.09
C GLY A 227 -4.27 19.91 -3.04
N MET A 228 -4.91 18.84 -2.55
CA MET A 228 -4.33 17.50 -2.44
C MET A 228 -4.95 16.54 -3.45
N LYS A 229 -4.21 15.53 -3.89
CA LYS A 229 -4.77 14.44 -4.71
C LYS A 229 -5.01 13.19 -3.88
N SER A 230 -6.07 12.45 -4.19
CA SER A 230 -6.36 11.17 -3.53
C SER A 230 -5.71 9.98 -4.24
N LEU A 231 -5.24 9.03 -3.45
CA LEU A 231 -4.90 7.68 -3.86
C LEU A 231 -5.82 6.72 -3.14
N VAL A 232 -6.55 5.91 -3.87
CA VAL A 232 -7.51 4.99 -3.27
C VAL A 232 -6.89 3.61 -3.15
N GLU A 233 -6.89 3.09 -1.93
CA GLU A 233 -6.46 1.73 -1.63
C GLU A 233 -7.67 0.80 -1.59
N ILE A 234 -7.67 -0.16 -2.52
CA ILE A 234 -8.71 -1.18 -2.67
C ILE A 234 -8.03 -2.46 -3.14
N HIS A 235 -7.99 -3.47 -2.27
CA HIS A 235 -7.69 -4.85 -2.64
C HIS A 235 -8.98 -5.54 -3.12
N SER A 236 -9.07 -5.88 -4.40
CA SER A 236 -10.30 -6.39 -4.99
C SER A 236 -10.08 -7.06 -6.35
N TYR A 237 -11.14 -7.65 -6.89
CA TYR A 237 -11.13 -8.14 -8.27
C TYR A 237 -10.69 -7.04 -9.25
N TYR A 238 -9.71 -7.33 -10.11
CA TYR A 238 -9.03 -6.34 -10.94
C TYR A 238 -9.94 -5.41 -11.75
N LYS A 239 -11.13 -5.86 -12.18
CA LYS A 239 -12.07 -4.99 -12.91
C LYS A 239 -12.68 -3.91 -12.02
N THR A 240 -12.89 -4.17 -10.73
CA THR A 240 -13.30 -3.15 -9.76
C THR A 240 -12.24 -2.04 -9.68
N GLN A 241 -10.96 -2.41 -9.69
CA GLN A 241 -9.85 -1.45 -9.74
C GLN A 241 -9.86 -0.61 -11.02
N ILE A 242 -10.17 -1.21 -12.17
CA ILE A 242 -10.33 -0.48 -13.43
C ILE A 242 -11.51 0.50 -13.38
N GLU A 243 -12.63 0.10 -12.78
CA GLU A 243 -13.81 0.96 -12.69
C GLU A 243 -13.61 2.13 -11.71
N ILE A 244 -13.01 1.89 -10.53
CA ILE A 244 -12.76 2.98 -9.58
C ILE A 244 -11.72 3.97 -10.10
N ALA A 245 -10.71 3.50 -10.86
CA ALA A 245 -9.71 4.38 -11.46
C ALA A 245 -10.30 5.46 -12.39
N LYS A 246 -11.50 5.26 -12.94
CA LYS A 246 -12.20 6.26 -13.76
C LYS A 246 -12.78 7.41 -12.93
N ARG A 247 -12.91 7.25 -11.61
CA ARG A 247 -13.62 8.17 -10.71
C ARG A 247 -12.71 8.89 -9.71
N VAL A 248 -11.43 8.53 -9.65
CA VAL A 248 -10.50 9.02 -8.61
C VAL A 248 -9.21 9.52 -9.24
N ASN A 249 -8.39 10.25 -8.47
CA ASN A 249 -7.14 10.76 -9.02
C ASN A 249 -6.15 9.62 -9.29
N LEU A 250 -5.94 8.73 -8.31
CA LEU A 250 -4.99 7.63 -8.41
C LEU A 250 -5.53 6.36 -7.75
N VAL A 251 -5.09 5.21 -8.27
CA VAL A 251 -5.28 3.87 -7.68
C VAL A 251 -3.95 3.17 -7.53
N TYR A 252 -3.85 2.17 -6.67
CA TYR A 252 -2.69 1.26 -6.70
C TYR A 252 -2.80 0.24 -7.85
N ASP A 253 -1.65 -0.15 -8.40
CA ASP A 253 -1.52 -1.34 -9.25
C ASP A 253 -1.11 -2.54 -8.38
N PHE A 254 -2.08 -3.11 -7.65
CA PHE A 254 -1.85 -4.29 -6.80
C PHE A 254 -1.82 -5.62 -7.57
N ALA A 255 -2.23 -5.63 -8.84
CA ALA A 255 -2.05 -6.82 -9.69
C ALA A 255 -0.59 -6.98 -10.12
N LEU A 256 0.17 -5.88 -10.25
CA LEU A 256 1.55 -5.92 -10.71
C LEU A 256 2.48 -6.81 -9.84
N PRO A 257 2.54 -6.70 -8.49
CA PRO A 257 3.41 -7.54 -7.68
C PRO A 257 3.28 -9.05 -7.90
N PRO A 258 2.10 -9.67 -7.72
CA PRO A 258 1.96 -11.12 -7.94
C PRO A 258 2.18 -11.53 -9.40
N LEU A 259 1.87 -10.68 -10.38
CA LEU A 259 2.14 -10.97 -11.79
C LEU A 259 3.64 -10.96 -12.11
N VAL A 260 4.41 -10.06 -11.51
CA VAL A 260 5.87 -10.04 -11.66
C VAL A 260 6.51 -11.24 -10.99
N LEU A 261 6.08 -11.60 -9.77
CA LEU A 261 6.52 -12.84 -9.12
C LEU A 261 6.15 -14.09 -9.94
N HIS A 262 4.94 -14.12 -10.51
CA HIS A 262 4.49 -15.20 -11.39
C HIS A 262 5.40 -15.32 -12.62
N TYR A 263 5.69 -14.22 -13.31
CA TYR A 263 6.58 -14.24 -14.46
C TYR A 263 7.99 -14.74 -14.08
N LEU A 264 8.58 -14.23 -13.00
CA LEU A 264 9.95 -14.60 -12.62
C LEU A 264 10.07 -16.04 -12.12
N SER A 265 9.02 -16.61 -11.51
CA SER A 265 9.00 -17.99 -11.01
C SER A 265 8.60 -19.02 -12.07
N SER A 266 7.61 -18.72 -12.91
CA SER A 266 7.07 -19.66 -13.90
C SER A 266 7.65 -19.48 -15.31
N GLN A 267 8.32 -18.35 -15.55
CA GLN A 267 8.78 -17.89 -16.86
C GLN A 267 7.66 -17.75 -17.91
N ASP A 268 6.45 -17.45 -17.44
CA ASP A 268 5.30 -17.08 -18.27
C ASP A 268 4.96 -15.60 -18.09
N VAL A 269 5.32 -14.80 -19.09
CA VAL A 269 5.07 -13.34 -19.10
C VAL A 269 3.64 -12.99 -19.53
N VAL A 270 2.87 -13.94 -20.09
CA VAL A 270 1.61 -13.63 -20.77
C VAL A 270 0.59 -12.94 -19.85
N PRO A 271 0.37 -13.39 -18.60
CA PRO A 271 -0.52 -12.69 -17.67
C PRO A 271 -0.12 -11.24 -17.41
N LEU A 272 1.17 -10.96 -17.20
CA LEU A 272 1.71 -9.61 -16.99
C LEU A 272 1.49 -8.72 -18.22
N VAL A 273 1.79 -9.23 -19.43
CA VAL A 273 1.57 -8.49 -20.68
C VAL A 273 0.09 -8.16 -20.88
N ASN A 274 -0.80 -9.11 -20.59
CA ASN A 274 -2.25 -8.90 -20.73
C ASN A 274 -2.75 -7.85 -19.74
N TRP A 275 -2.29 -7.88 -18.49
CA TRP A 275 -2.63 -6.87 -17.50
C TRP A 275 -2.18 -5.47 -17.93
N LEU A 276 -0.91 -5.29 -18.28
CA LEU A 276 -0.35 -3.97 -18.61
C LEU A 276 -0.93 -3.35 -19.89
N LYS A 277 -1.61 -4.14 -20.74
CA LYS A 277 -2.41 -3.63 -21.86
C LYS A 277 -3.71 -2.97 -21.42
N ILE A 278 -4.31 -3.41 -20.31
CA ILE A 278 -5.62 -2.95 -19.83
C ILE A 278 -5.57 -2.17 -18.51
N SER A 279 -4.43 -2.19 -17.81
CA SER A 279 -4.27 -1.57 -16.50
C SER A 279 -4.52 -0.05 -16.57
N PRO A 280 -5.13 0.55 -15.53
CA PRO A 280 -5.29 1.99 -15.45
C PRO A 280 -3.95 2.72 -15.60
N ARG A 281 -3.97 3.90 -16.22
CA ARG A 281 -2.75 4.72 -16.41
C ARG A 281 -2.52 5.73 -15.30
N ASN A 282 -3.57 6.08 -14.56
CA ASN A 282 -3.53 6.90 -13.37
C ASN A 282 -3.29 6.05 -12.12
N CYS A 283 -2.18 5.31 -12.09
CA CYS A 283 -1.87 4.43 -10.98
C CYS A 283 -0.53 4.73 -10.30
N ILE A 284 -0.41 4.23 -9.08
CA ILE A 284 0.83 4.10 -8.32
C ILE A 284 1.26 2.64 -8.42
N THR A 285 2.45 2.38 -8.96
CA THR A 285 2.96 1.01 -9.07
C THR A 285 3.78 0.65 -7.85
N VAL A 286 3.58 -0.55 -7.32
CA VAL A 286 4.32 -1.11 -6.18
C VAL A 286 4.80 -2.53 -6.50
N LEU A 287 5.76 -3.03 -5.74
CA LEU A 287 6.06 -4.46 -5.64
C LEU A 287 5.81 -4.94 -4.20
N ASP A 288 6.31 -4.16 -3.26
CA ASP A 288 6.09 -4.29 -1.83
C ASP A 288 5.41 -3.05 -1.28
N THR A 289 4.63 -3.27 -0.22
CA THR A 289 4.03 -2.25 0.61
C THR A 289 4.36 -2.57 2.07
N HIS A 290 3.66 -1.92 2.99
CA HIS A 290 3.69 -2.26 4.41
C HIS A 290 2.82 -3.47 4.75
N ASP A 291 1.96 -3.93 3.84
CA ASP A 291 1.12 -5.12 4.02
C ASP A 291 1.73 -6.35 3.33
N GLY A 292 0.94 -7.42 3.22
CA GLY A 292 1.34 -8.63 2.50
C GLY A 292 1.20 -8.47 0.97
N ILE A 293 1.68 -9.48 0.24
CA ILE A 293 1.52 -9.56 -1.21
C ILE A 293 0.07 -10.00 -1.51
N GLY A 294 -0.72 -9.11 -2.10
CA GLY A 294 -2.14 -9.31 -2.43
C GLY A 294 -2.37 -10.36 -3.52
N ILE A 295 -2.64 -11.61 -3.11
CA ILE A 295 -2.93 -12.69 -4.07
C ILE A 295 -4.35 -12.57 -4.61
N GLU A 296 -5.29 -12.05 -3.81
CA GLU A 296 -6.67 -11.82 -4.23
C GLU A 296 -6.80 -10.88 -5.45
N ASP A 297 -5.84 -9.98 -5.66
CA ASP A 297 -5.90 -8.96 -6.72
C ASP A 297 -5.73 -9.55 -8.13
N VAL A 298 -5.19 -10.76 -8.23
CA VAL A 298 -5.07 -11.52 -9.48
C VAL A 298 -6.00 -12.72 -9.56
N ALA A 299 -6.72 -13.03 -8.47
CA ALA A 299 -7.63 -14.15 -8.38
C ALA A 299 -8.96 -13.92 -9.11
N GLY A 300 -9.65 -15.02 -9.42
CA GLY A 300 -11.03 -14.99 -9.88
C GLY A 300 -11.99 -14.65 -8.74
N LYS A 301 -13.15 -14.09 -9.07
CA LYS A 301 -14.19 -13.74 -8.10
C LYS A 301 -15.57 -14.11 -8.64
N ASP A 302 -16.40 -14.73 -7.81
CA ASP A 302 -17.81 -15.07 -8.11
C ASP A 302 -17.99 -15.83 -9.45
N GLY A 303 -17.09 -16.77 -9.74
CA GLY A 303 -17.08 -17.56 -10.98
C GLY A 303 -16.49 -16.84 -12.20
N LEU A 304 -16.10 -15.56 -12.06
CA LEU A 304 -15.37 -14.83 -13.09
C LEU A 304 -13.87 -15.16 -13.04
N PRO A 305 -13.22 -15.34 -14.20
CA PRO A 305 -11.79 -15.59 -14.24
C PRO A 305 -10.99 -14.37 -13.77
N GLY A 306 -9.91 -14.65 -13.04
CA GLY A 306 -8.89 -13.70 -12.62
C GLY A 306 -7.87 -13.38 -13.72
N LEU A 307 -6.79 -12.71 -13.32
CA LEU A 307 -5.60 -12.51 -14.16
C LEU A 307 -4.70 -13.76 -14.17
N LEU A 308 -4.75 -14.54 -13.10
CA LEU A 308 -4.15 -15.87 -13.00
C LEU A 308 -5.23 -16.92 -12.78
N SER A 309 -4.98 -18.14 -13.26
CA SER A 309 -5.78 -19.31 -12.89
C SER A 309 -5.48 -19.74 -11.45
N GLN A 310 -6.40 -20.51 -10.84
CA GLN A 310 -6.16 -21.04 -9.49
C GLN A 310 -4.89 -21.89 -9.43
N GLU A 311 -4.62 -22.72 -10.44
CA GLU A 311 -3.38 -23.51 -10.51
C GLU A 311 -2.12 -22.63 -10.57
N GLN A 312 -2.17 -21.50 -11.28
CA GLN A 312 -1.06 -20.55 -11.33
C GLN A 312 -0.85 -19.85 -9.99
N ILE A 313 -1.94 -19.54 -9.28
CA ILE A 313 -1.91 -18.94 -7.94
C ILE A 313 -1.31 -19.91 -6.92
N ASP A 314 -1.77 -21.17 -6.90
CA ASP A 314 -1.26 -22.17 -5.97
C ASP A 314 0.24 -22.40 -6.16
N LYS A 315 0.71 -22.44 -7.42
CA LYS A 315 2.14 -22.53 -7.76
C LYS A 315 2.91 -21.29 -7.32
N LEU A 316 2.34 -20.10 -7.49
CA LEU A 316 2.96 -18.84 -7.06
C LEU A 316 3.14 -18.83 -5.53
N ILE A 317 2.09 -19.15 -4.77
CA ILE A 317 2.15 -19.22 -3.30
C ILE A 317 3.21 -20.23 -2.86
N ALA A 318 3.19 -21.44 -3.42
CA ALA A 318 4.18 -22.48 -3.12
C ALA A 318 5.62 -22.03 -3.44
N ALA A 319 5.82 -21.29 -4.53
CA ALA A 319 7.13 -20.73 -4.87
C ALA A 319 7.58 -19.68 -3.85
N ILE A 320 6.70 -18.78 -3.39
CA ILE A 320 7.03 -17.78 -2.36
C ILE A 320 7.42 -18.47 -1.04
N HIS A 321 6.66 -19.49 -0.63
CA HIS A 321 6.95 -20.29 0.56
C HIS A 321 8.33 -20.98 0.47
N ALA A 322 8.60 -21.65 -0.64
CA ALA A 322 9.89 -22.29 -0.88
C ALA A 322 11.05 -21.28 -0.91
N ASN A 323 10.90 -20.18 -1.65
CA ASN A 323 11.94 -19.14 -1.81
C ASN A 323 12.29 -18.45 -0.50
N SER A 324 11.29 -18.24 0.37
CA SER A 324 11.46 -17.66 1.71
C SER A 324 11.96 -18.66 2.77
N GLY A 325 12.26 -19.90 2.39
CA GLY A 325 12.68 -20.95 3.34
C GLY A 325 11.61 -21.28 4.40
N GLY A 326 10.33 -21.14 4.05
CA GLY A 326 9.19 -21.32 4.97
C GLY A 326 8.92 -20.12 5.89
N GLY A 327 9.63 -18.99 5.73
CA GLY A 327 9.39 -17.77 6.50
C GLY A 327 7.98 -17.21 6.29
N SER A 328 7.54 -17.15 5.05
CA SER A 328 6.20 -16.65 4.71
C SER A 328 5.06 -17.55 5.19
N GLU A 329 5.26 -18.87 5.28
CA GLU A 329 4.26 -19.80 5.84
C GLU A 329 3.99 -19.52 7.32
N LYS A 330 5.03 -19.13 8.07
CA LYS A 330 4.91 -18.77 9.50
C LYS A 330 4.19 -17.45 9.72
N ALA A 331 4.18 -16.57 8.72
CA ALA A 331 3.64 -15.22 8.84
C ALA A 331 2.23 -15.07 8.24
N SER A 332 1.83 -15.93 7.30
CA SER A 332 0.62 -15.72 6.48
C SER A 332 -0.61 -16.43 7.05
N GLY A 333 -1.80 -15.94 6.67
CA GLY A 333 -3.07 -16.55 7.03
C GLY A 333 -3.26 -16.70 8.54
N ALA A 334 -3.65 -17.91 8.98
CA ALA A 334 -3.89 -18.21 10.40
C ALA A 334 -2.62 -18.50 11.22
N ALA A 335 -1.42 -18.49 10.60
CA ALA A 335 -0.18 -18.81 11.29
C ALA A 335 0.30 -17.70 12.24
N ALA A 336 -0.16 -16.46 12.04
CA ALA A 336 0.14 -15.29 12.85
C ALA A 336 -1.10 -14.38 12.95
N SER A 337 -1.02 -13.32 13.75
CA SER A 337 -2.05 -12.28 13.79
C SER A 337 -2.06 -11.50 12.47
N ASN A 338 -3.19 -11.55 11.76
CA ASN A 338 -3.37 -10.90 10.46
C ASN A 338 -4.72 -10.20 10.39
N VAL A 339 -4.70 -8.97 9.91
CA VAL A 339 -5.92 -8.23 9.56
C VAL A 339 -6.39 -8.54 8.14
N ASP A 340 -5.53 -9.11 7.28
CA ASP A 340 -5.85 -9.60 5.93
C ASP A 340 -5.32 -11.01 5.71
N ILE A 341 -6.21 -12.00 5.77
CA ILE A 341 -5.83 -13.43 5.67
C ILE A 341 -5.53 -13.91 4.24
N TYR A 342 -5.81 -13.08 3.23
CA TYR A 342 -5.71 -13.44 1.81
C TYR A 342 -4.36 -13.08 1.17
N GLN A 343 -3.54 -12.31 1.88
CA GLN A 343 -2.22 -11.88 1.44
C GLN A 343 -1.12 -12.82 1.91
N VAL A 344 0.00 -12.84 1.20
CA VAL A 344 1.21 -13.58 1.61
C VAL A 344 2.21 -12.62 2.25
N ASN A 345 2.47 -12.79 3.54
CA ASN A 345 3.41 -11.98 4.30
C ASN A 345 4.85 -12.44 4.03
N CYS A 346 5.60 -11.63 3.30
CA CYS A 346 7.00 -11.87 2.95
C CYS A 346 7.63 -10.56 2.48
N THR A 347 8.93 -10.36 2.71
CA THR A 347 9.64 -9.34 1.94
C THR A 347 9.67 -9.76 0.47
N TYR A 348 9.55 -8.80 -0.44
CA TYR A 348 9.56 -9.09 -1.88
C TYR A 348 10.92 -9.67 -2.34
N TYR A 349 11.99 -9.33 -1.63
CA TYR A 349 13.33 -9.85 -1.86
C TYR A 349 13.45 -11.35 -1.49
N ASP A 350 12.92 -11.77 -0.33
CA ASP A 350 12.84 -13.20 0.04
C ASP A 350 11.86 -13.97 -0.86
N ALA A 351 10.76 -13.35 -1.30
CA ALA A 351 9.84 -13.97 -2.26
C ALA A 351 10.53 -14.34 -3.59
N LEU A 352 11.63 -13.66 -3.93
CA LEU A 352 12.51 -13.94 -5.07
C LEU A 352 13.79 -14.70 -4.69
N ALA A 353 13.77 -15.41 -3.54
CA ALA A 353 14.89 -16.21 -3.03
C ALA A 353 16.18 -15.40 -2.83
N LYS A 354 16.06 -14.11 -2.52
CA LYS A 354 17.20 -13.19 -2.33
C LYS A 354 18.12 -13.15 -3.56
N ASN A 355 17.53 -13.31 -4.74
CA ASN A 355 18.26 -13.26 -5.99
C ASN A 355 18.33 -11.81 -6.49
N ASP A 356 19.52 -11.21 -6.39
CA ASP A 356 19.79 -9.82 -6.78
C ASP A 356 19.31 -9.47 -8.18
N LEU A 357 19.59 -10.34 -9.17
CA LEU A 357 19.23 -10.10 -10.55
C LEU A 357 17.72 -10.14 -10.75
N ASN A 358 17.03 -11.16 -10.24
CA ASN A 358 15.58 -11.25 -10.32
C ASN A 358 14.90 -10.07 -9.62
N TYR A 359 15.44 -9.63 -8.48
CA TYR A 359 14.92 -8.47 -7.78
C TYR A 359 15.10 -7.17 -8.58
N LEU A 360 16.26 -6.99 -9.20
CA LEU A 360 16.53 -5.82 -10.05
C LEU A 360 15.69 -5.85 -11.34
N ILE A 361 15.47 -7.03 -11.93
CA ILE A 361 14.53 -7.23 -13.05
C ILE A 361 13.12 -6.85 -12.62
N ALA A 362 12.66 -7.30 -11.45
CA ALA A 362 11.33 -6.97 -10.94
C ALA A 362 11.14 -5.46 -10.80
N ARG A 363 12.13 -4.74 -10.25
CA ARG A 363 12.12 -3.28 -10.13
C ARG A 363 12.20 -2.58 -11.48
N ALA A 364 12.95 -3.11 -12.44
CA ALA A 364 12.97 -2.58 -13.79
C ALA A 364 11.60 -2.71 -14.47
N ILE A 365 10.93 -3.86 -14.31
CA ILE A 365 9.56 -4.05 -14.79
C ILE A 365 8.63 -3.03 -14.12
N GLN A 366 8.70 -2.87 -12.79
CA GLN A 366 7.90 -1.89 -12.06
C GLN A 366 8.08 -0.46 -12.60
N PHE A 367 9.32 -0.03 -12.82
CA PHE A 367 9.62 1.33 -13.27
C PHE A 367 9.26 1.57 -14.74
N PHE A 368 9.26 0.51 -15.56
CA PHE A 368 8.79 0.57 -16.93
C PHE A 368 7.27 0.38 -17.06
N SER A 369 6.57 -0.09 -16.03
CA SER A 369 5.10 -0.12 -16.03
C SER A 369 4.54 1.31 -15.97
N PRO A 370 3.42 1.61 -16.66
CA PRO A 370 2.74 2.90 -16.53
C PRO A 370 2.31 3.17 -15.10
N GLY A 371 2.50 4.42 -14.65
CA GLY A 371 2.20 4.86 -13.30
C GLY A 371 3.41 5.48 -12.60
N VAL A 372 3.15 6.06 -11.43
CA VAL A 372 4.18 6.64 -10.56
C VAL A 372 4.71 5.54 -9.63
N PRO A 373 6.00 5.16 -9.67
CA PRO A 373 6.50 4.06 -8.86
C PRO A 373 6.68 4.45 -7.40
N GLN A 374 6.21 3.59 -6.50
CA GLN A 374 6.54 3.63 -5.08
C GLN A 374 7.45 2.44 -4.71
N VAL A 375 8.50 2.73 -3.94
CA VAL A 375 9.41 1.71 -3.40
C VAL A 375 9.29 1.73 -1.89
N TYR A 376 8.90 0.60 -1.29
CA TYR A 376 8.87 0.47 0.16
C TYR A 376 10.28 0.35 0.74
N TYR A 377 10.50 0.91 1.93
CA TYR A 377 11.86 1.03 2.50
C TYR A 377 12.56 -0.32 2.70
N GLY A 378 11.80 -1.38 3.03
CA GLY A 378 12.33 -2.74 3.12
C GLY A 378 12.89 -3.22 1.78
N GLY A 379 12.15 -2.98 0.70
CA GLY A 379 12.61 -3.27 -0.65
C GLY A 379 13.76 -2.40 -1.11
N LEU A 380 13.74 -1.11 -0.83
CA LEU A 380 14.83 -0.19 -1.19
C LEU A 380 16.18 -0.73 -0.72
N LEU A 381 16.21 -1.25 0.52
CA LEU A 381 17.41 -1.71 1.21
C LEU A 381 17.66 -3.22 1.04
N ALA A 382 16.88 -3.89 0.17
CA ALA A 382 16.88 -5.34 -0.01
C ALA A 382 16.93 -6.08 1.33
N LEU A 383 16.02 -5.70 2.24
CA LEU A 383 15.90 -6.35 3.55
C LEU A 383 15.33 -7.75 3.39
N GLU A 384 15.77 -8.61 4.29
CA GLU A 384 15.29 -9.98 4.39
C GLU A 384 14.12 -10.08 5.37
N ASN A 385 13.40 -11.19 5.32
CA ASN A 385 12.34 -11.51 6.29
C ASN A 385 12.82 -11.38 7.75
N ASP A 386 12.10 -10.57 8.53
CA ASP A 386 12.37 -10.34 9.96
C ASP A 386 11.68 -11.40 10.82
N LEU A 387 12.25 -12.60 10.84
CA LEU A 387 11.72 -13.70 11.63
C LEU A 387 11.80 -13.45 13.14
N GLN A 388 12.72 -12.60 13.59
CA GLN A 388 12.83 -12.24 15.00
C GLN A 388 11.68 -11.32 15.40
N LEU A 389 11.44 -10.25 14.64
CA LEU A 389 10.32 -9.35 14.91
C LEU A 389 8.97 -10.07 14.81
N LEU A 390 8.80 -10.97 13.84
CA LEU A 390 7.63 -11.84 13.75
C LEU A 390 7.46 -12.69 15.03
N ALA A 391 8.54 -13.29 15.54
CA ALA A 391 8.46 -14.11 16.75
C ALA A 391 8.14 -13.30 18.01
N ASP A 392 8.66 -12.06 18.09
CA ASP A 392 8.46 -11.18 19.24
C ASP A 392 7.05 -10.57 19.29
N THR A 393 6.47 -10.27 18.12
CA THR A 393 5.18 -9.58 18.00
C THR A 393 4.01 -10.51 17.71
N ASN A 394 4.28 -11.66 17.08
CA ASN A 394 3.29 -12.55 16.48
C ASN A 394 2.36 -11.86 15.45
N VAL A 395 2.78 -10.71 14.90
CA VAL A 395 2.08 -10.00 13.82
C VAL A 395 2.67 -10.43 12.49
N GLY A 396 1.85 -11.02 11.61
CA GLY A 396 2.32 -11.61 10.36
C GLY A 396 3.07 -10.61 9.46
N ARG A 397 2.50 -9.41 9.28
CA ARG A 397 3.07 -8.34 8.45
C ARG A 397 4.41 -7.80 8.97
N ASP A 398 4.73 -7.96 10.26
CA ASP A 398 5.99 -7.48 10.82
C ASP A 398 7.22 -8.22 10.28
N ILE A 399 7.05 -9.39 9.65
CA ILE A 399 8.11 -10.04 8.86
C ILE A 399 8.70 -9.11 7.78
N ASN A 400 7.91 -8.14 7.31
CA ASN A 400 8.28 -7.15 6.29
C ASN A 400 8.35 -5.72 6.87
N ARG A 401 8.45 -5.52 8.19
CA ARG A 401 8.45 -4.18 8.81
C ARG A 401 9.59 -3.97 9.82
N SER A 402 10.80 -4.42 9.46
CA SER A 402 12.00 -4.30 10.30
C SER A 402 12.28 -2.87 10.76
N TYR A 403 12.70 -2.74 12.01
CA TYR A 403 13.25 -1.51 12.57
C TYR A 403 14.73 -1.35 12.21
N LEU A 404 15.09 -0.20 11.67
CA LEU A 404 16.44 0.18 11.31
C LEU A 404 16.93 1.35 12.16
N ASN A 405 18.20 1.67 11.98
CA ASN A 405 18.80 2.92 12.44
C ASN A 405 19.76 3.41 11.35
N LYS A 406 20.29 4.62 11.50
CA LYS A 406 21.23 5.22 10.53
C LYS A 406 22.39 4.30 10.15
N THR A 407 22.98 3.57 11.11
CA THR A 407 24.08 2.63 10.84
C THR A 407 23.63 1.45 9.97
N ARG A 408 22.47 0.86 10.26
CA ARG A 408 21.90 -0.24 9.45
C ARG A 408 21.52 0.23 8.06
N VAL A 409 20.97 1.44 7.92
CA VAL A 409 20.67 2.06 6.62
C VAL A 409 21.95 2.23 5.81
N ALA A 410 22.98 2.87 6.38
CA ALA A 410 24.26 3.07 5.70
C ALA A 410 24.89 1.73 5.25
N ALA A 411 24.87 0.71 6.12
CA ALA A 411 25.36 -0.62 5.76
C ALA A 411 24.55 -1.28 4.63
N ALA A 412 23.22 -1.13 4.63
CA ALA A 412 22.37 -1.67 3.59
C ALA A 412 22.54 -0.94 2.25
N MET A 413 22.79 0.38 2.27
CA MET A 413 23.11 1.17 1.08
C MET A 413 24.40 0.71 0.38
N GLU A 414 25.30 0.03 1.10
CA GLU A 414 26.52 -0.52 0.52
C GLU A 414 26.31 -1.84 -0.26
N LYS A 415 25.14 -2.49 -0.14
CA LYS A 415 24.86 -3.73 -0.88
C LYS A 415 24.86 -3.47 -2.40
N PRO A 416 25.50 -4.33 -3.22
CA PRO A 416 25.53 -4.16 -4.68
C PRO A 416 24.14 -4.01 -5.30
N VAL A 417 23.16 -4.80 -4.87
CA VAL A 417 21.77 -4.72 -5.33
C VAL A 417 21.10 -3.39 -4.99
N VAL A 418 21.41 -2.79 -3.83
CA VAL A 418 20.82 -1.52 -3.40
C VAL A 418 21.41 -0.36 -4.19
N LYS A 419 22.72 -0.41 -4.49
CA LYS A 419 23.36 0.57 -5.38
C LYS A 419 22.85 0.46 -6.82
N ALA A 420 22.69 -0.77 -7.32
CA ALA A 420 22.10 -1.02 -8.63
C ALA A 420 20.65 -0.52 -8.71
N LEU A 421 19.83 -0.77 -7.69
CA LEU A 421 18.48 -0.23 -7.57
C LEU A 421 18.49 1.31 -7.53
N SER A 422 19.40 1.91 -6.77
CA SER A 422 19.57 3.36 -6.71
C SER A 422 19.92 3.97 -8.07
N ALA A 423 20.77 3.30 -8.86
CA ALA A 423 21.06 3.71 -10.24
C ALA A 423 19.82 3.60 -11.14
N LEU A 424 19.06 2.51 -11.01
CA LEU A 424 17.83 2.28 -11.75
C LEU A 424 16.72 3.32 -11.42
N ILE A 425 16.61 3.71 -10.15
CA ILE A 425 15.74 4.81 -9.71
C ILE A 425 16.13 6.13 -10.40
N ARG A 426 17.44 6.45 -10.45
CA ARG A 426 17.92 7.67 -11.11
C ARG A 426 17.61 7.65 -12.61
N ILE A 427 17.77 6.51 -13.28
CA ILE A 427 17.37 6.32 -14.68
C ILE A 427 15.88 6.62 -14.87
N ARG A 428 15.03 6.07 -13.98
CA ARG A 428 13.58 6.28 -14.03
C ARG A 428 13.18 7.74 -13.82
N ASN A 429 13.88 8.45 -12.94
CA ASN A 429 13.60 9.85 -12.60
C ASN A 429 14.12 10.86 -13.65
N GLN A 430 15.17 10.52 -14.41
CA GLN A 430 15.85 11.46 -15.31
C GLN A 430 15.41 11.33 -16.76
N SER A 431 14.97 10.13 -17.20
CA SER A 431 14.59 9.92 -18.59
C SER A 431 13.21 10.51 -18.89
N LYS A 432 13.17 11.47 -19.83
CA LYS A 432 11.93 12.07 -20.35
C LYS A 432 11.05 11.08 -21.11
N ALA A 433 11.58 9.91 -21.47
CA ALA A 433 10.81 8.89 -22.20
C ALA A 433 9.57 8.44 -21.42
N PHE A 434 9.66 8.37 -20.09
CA PHE A 434 8.60 7.88 -19.20
C PHE A 434 7.36 8.80 -19.11
N ASP A 435 7.43 10.00 -19.72
CA ASP A 435 6.27 10.91 -19.89
C ASP A 435 5.58 10.74 -21.26
N GLY A 436 5.95 9.69 -22.01
CA GLY A 436 5.52 9.46 -23.37
C GLY A 436 4.50 8.34 -23.57
N LEU A 437 4.53 7.72 -24.75
CA LEU A 437 3.71 6.58 -25.12
C LEU A 437 4.36 5.27 -24.65
N PHE A 438 3.58 4.44 -23.97
CA PHE A 438 3.98 3.11 -23.52
C PHE A 438 3.57 2.01 -24.51
N GLU A 439 4.49 1.10 -24.79
CA GLU A 439 4.30 -0.11 -25.59
C GLU A 439 4.83 -1.32 -24.82
N ILE A 440 4.12 -2.45 -24.91
CA ILE A 440 4.56 -3.72 -24.32
C ILE A 440 4.31 -4.89 -25.26
N SER A 441 5.27 -5.80 -25.30
CA SER A 441 5.16 -7.08 -25.99
C SER A 441 5.92 -8.14 -25.21
N GLY A 442 5.50 -9.39 -25.31
CA GLY A 442 6.18 -10.51 -24.68
C GLY A 442 5.51 -11.81 -25.04
N ASP A 443 6.30 -12.88 -25.02
CA ASP A 443 5.84 -14.25 -25.18
C ASP A 443 6.74 -15.16 -24.35
N LYS A 444 6.13 -16.08 -23.59
CA LYS A 444 6.81 -17.03 -22.69
C LYS A 444 7.83 -16.31 -21.79
N GLN A 445 9.13 -16.58 -21.99
CA GLN A 445 10.22 -16.11 -21.15
C GLN A 445 10.67 -14.67 -21.47
N LYS A 446 10.18 -14.07 -22.56
CA LYS A 446 10.71 -12.79 -23.09
C LYS A 446 9.74 -11.65 -22.90
N LEU A 447 10.24 -10.53 -22.37
CA LEU A 447 9.50 -9.29 -22.17
C LEU A 447 10.21 -8.14 -22.87
N CYS A 448 9.46 -7.27 -23.54
CA CYS A 448 9.93 -6.00 -24.06
C CYS A 448 8.93 -4.90 -23.68
N MET A 449 9.40 -3.92 -22.91
CA MET A 449 8.63 -2.74 -22.49
C MET A 449 9.32 -1.50 -23.02
N LYS A 450 8.55 -0.57 -23.59
CA LYS A 450 9.12 0.59 -24.28
C LYS A 450 8.31 1.84 -24.00
N TRP A 451 9.03 2.94 -23.83
CA TRP A 451 8.51 4.29 -23.71
C TRP A 451 9.10 5.18 -24.82
N LEU A 452 8.26 6.04 -25.38
CA LEU A 452 8.60 6.97 -26.45
C LEU A 452 8.03 8.37 -26.16
N ASN A 453 8.90 9.36 -26.00
CA ASN A 453 8.52 10.77 -25.88
C ASN A 453 9.37 11.63 -26.83
N GLY A 454 8.83 11.91 -28.03
CA GLY A 454 9.56 12.62 -29.07
C GLY A 454 10.82 11.86 -29.49
N GLN A 455 11.99 12.46 -29.27
CA GLN A 455 13.30 11.84 -29.54
C GLN A 455 13.82 10.98 -28.38
N SER A 456 13.22 11.10 -27.20
CA SER A 456 13.59 10.29 -26.03
C SER A 456 12.90 8.93 -26.07
N SER A 457 13.66 7.86 -25.83
CA SER A 457 13.14 6.51 -25.69
C SER A 457 13.81 5.76 -24.55
N ALA A 458 13.03 4.90 -23.89
CA ALA A 458 13.53 3.93 -22.93
C ALA A 458 12.94 2.57 -23.29
N ARG A 459 13.76 1.52 -23.36
CA ARG A 459 13.32 0.17 -23.69
C ARG A 459 13.98 -0.84 -22.77
N LEU A 460 13.18 -1.62 -22.05
CA LEU A 460 13.61 -2.77 -21.25
C LEU A 460 13.38 -4.03 -22.08
N VAL A 461 14.40 -4.89 -22.18
CA VAL A 461 14.29 -6.26 -22.71
C VAL A 461 14.72 -7.23 -21.64
N VAL A 462 13.89 -8.24 -21.37
CA VAL A 462 14.18 -9.33 -20.43
C VAL A 462 14.08 -10.66 -21.17
N ASP A 463 15.04 -11.55 -20.96
CA ASP A 463 15.02 -12.93 -21.43
C ASP A 463 15.33 -13.87 -20.26
N MET A 464 14.27 -14.42 -19.66
CA MET A 464 14.41 -15.32 -18.50
C MET A 464 15.03 -16.67 -18.85
N ALA A 465 15.05 -17.08 -20.12
CA ALA A 465 15.76 -18.29 -20.51
C ALA A 465 17.29 -18.10 -20.43
N GLN A 466 17.75 -16.87 -20.67
CA GLN A 466 19.17 -16.49 -20.58
C GLN A 466 19.53 -15.84 -19.24
N GLN A 467 18.53 -15.57 -18.38
CA GLN A 467 18.69 -14.77 -17.15
C GLN A 467 19.36 -13.43 -17.47
N GLN A 468 18.82 -12.73 -18.46
CA GLN A 468 19.37 -11.46 -18.92
C GLN A 468 18.31 -10.36 -18.94
N ALA A 469 18.72 -9.15 -18.55
CA ALA A 469 17.90 -7.95 -18.74
C ALA A 469 18.75 -6.74 -19.15
N THR A 470 18.25 -5.99 -20.12
CA THR A 470 18.96 -4.83 -20.68
C THR A 470 18.02 -3.65 -20.84
N VAL A 471 18.45 -2.50 -20.33
CA VAL A 471 17.81 -1.20 -20.54
C VAL A 471 18.55 -0.46 -21.66
N PHE A 472 17.80 -0.02 -22.65
CA PHE A 472 18.27 0.85 -23.74
C PHE A 472 17.65 2.23 -23.54
N LEU A 473 18.48 3.27 -23.47
CA LEU A 473 18.06 4.65 -23.37
C LEU A 473 18.55 5.42 -24.59
N SER A 474 17.75 6.37 -25.05
CA SER A 474 18.15 7.36 -26.04
C SER A 474 17.48 8.68 -25.70
N ASP A 475 18.20 9.79 -25.79
CA ASP A 475 17.62 11.14 -25.68
C ASP A 475 17.48 11.84 -27.05
N GLY A 476 17.98 11.20 -28.12
CA GLY A 476 18.02 11.71 -29.48
C GLY A 476 19.44 12.01 -29.97
N GLU A 477 20.36 12.28 -29.04
CA GLU A 477 21.77 12.58 -29.32
C GLU A 477 22.68 11.45 -28.82
N THR A 478 22.38 10.91 -27.65
CA THR A 478 23.11 9.84 -27.00
C THR A 478 22.28 8.56 -26.96
N GLN A 479 22.96 7.42 -27.05
CA GLN A 479 22.38 6.11 -26.84
C GLN A 479 23.17 5.38 -25.77
N GLN A 480 22.46 4.79 -24.82
CA GLN A 480 23.05 4.02 -23.73
C GLN A 480 22.41 2.63 -23.70
N GLN A 481 23.24 1.62 -23.51
CA GLN A 481 22.82 0.25 -23.23
C GLN A 481 23.37 -0.15 -21.87
N ILE A 482 22.48 -0.61 -20.98
CA ILE A 482 22.81 -0.97 -19.60
C ILE A 482 22.28 -2.37 -19.36
N ALA A 483 23.17 -3.33 -19.23
CA ALA A 483 22.80 -4.67 -18.76
C ALA A 483 22.62 -4.62 -17.24
N LEU A 484 21.52 -5.15 -16.70
CA LEU A 484 21.23 -5.07 -15.26
C LEU A 484 22.27 -5.84 -14.44
N GLU A 485 22.85 -6.90 -14.99
CA GLU A 485 23.95 -7.67 -14.40
C GLU A 485 25.21 -6.82 -14.23
N GLN A 486 25.44 -5.86 -15.13
CA GLN A 486 26.58 -4.93 -15.02
C GLN A 486 26.37 -3.91 -13.90
N LEU A 487 25.12 -3.49 -13.64
CA LEU A 487 24.81 -2.62 -12.51
C LEU A 487 25.11 -3.30 -11.17
N LEU A 488 24.91 -4.63 -11.09
CA LEU A 488 25.25 -5.41 -9.90
C LEU A 488 26.78 -5.54 -9.71
N ALA A 489 27.55 -5.62 -10.79
CA ALA A 489 29.00 -5.76 -10.72
C ALA A 489 29.74 -4.43 -10.45
N GLY A 490 29.11 -3.30 -10.74
CA GLY A 490 29.68 -1.96 -10.59
C GLY A 490 29.22 -1.18 -9.36
N GLY A 491 28.39 -1.79 -8.50
CA GLY A 491 27.90 -1.22 -7.23
C GLY A 491 28.93 -1.29 -6.11
#